data_AF-A0A7V8VMZ8-F1
#
_entry.id   AF-A0A7V8VMZ8-F1
#
_cell.length_a   1.000
_cell.length_b   1.000
_cell.length_c   1.000
_cell.angle_alpha   90.00
_cell.angle_beta   90.00
_cell.angle_gamma   90.00
#
_symmetry.space_group_name_H-M   'P 1'
#
loop_
_entity.id
_entity.type
_entity.pdbx_description
1 polymer ?
#
loop_
_entity_poly.entity_id
_entity_poly.type
_entity_poly.pdbx_seq_one_letter_code
_entity_poly.pdbx_strand_id
1 'polypeptide(L)'
;VLYSNRSRPMLTIVADDVGRHDFLLTPCSRETFEILYKNSGPHPSCFENLWRNLGEFGIAPDAIPTTFNIFMNVEIARAGALTILPPLSKAGESITLRAETDLIVGLTACSAEMSNNGSFKPIGYEISDAQESSARAP
;
A
#
# COMPACT_ATOMS: atom_id res chain seq x y z
N VAL A 1 -7.12 1.61 13.08
CA VAL A 1 -6.06 2.62 13.35
C VAL A 1 -4.72 2.02 12.94
N LEU A 2 -3.90 2.77 12.22
CA LEU A 2 -2.54 2.42 11.83
C LEU A 2 -1.55 3.13 12.77
N TYR A 3 -0.59 2.37 13.29
CA TYR A 3 0.33 2.83 14.34
C TYR A 3 1.75 2.95 13.82
N SER A 4 2.49 3.92 14.37
CA SER A 4 3.95 3.98 14.22
C SER A 4 4.64 2.84 14.97
N ASN A 5 5.93 2.64 14.70
CA ASN A 5 6.81 1.75 15.47
C ASN A 5 7.03 2.19 16.94
N ARG A 6 6.49 3.33 17.35
CA ARG A 6 6.46 3.82 18.75
C ARG A 6 5.06 3.73 19.37
N SER A 7 4.17 2.94 18.76
CA SER A 7 2.78 2.73 19.21
C SER A 7 1.96 4.02 19.31
N ARG A 8 2.31 5.05 18.53
CA ARG A 8 1.49 6.27 18.39
C ARG A 8 0.56 6.13 17.18
N PRO A 9 -0.74 6.47 17.30
CA PRO A 9 -1.63 6.57 16.15
C PRO A 9 -1.05 7.49 15.07
N MET A 10 -1.08 7.05 13.80
CA MET A 10 -0.69 7.87 12.66
C MET A 10 -1.88 8.14 11.74
N LEU A 11 -2.64 7.09 11.42
CA LEU A 11 -3.79 7.16 10.51
C LEU A 11 -4.97 6.39 11.11
N THR A 12 -6.18 6.87 10.90
CA THR A 12 -7.41 6.13 11.19
C THR A 12 -8.17 5.89 9.89
N ILE A 13 -8.51 4.63 9.62
CA ILE A 13 -9.44 4.28 8.54
C ILE A 13 -10.82 4.74 8.98
N VAL A 14 -11.41 5.68 8.23
CA VAL A 14 -12.73 6.26 8.54
C VAL A 14 -13.82 5.79 7.56
N ALA A 15 -13.43 5.38 6.36
CA ALA A 15 -14.29 4.72 5.38
C ALA A 15 -13.45 3.76 4.54
N ASP A 16 -14.01 2.63 4.14
CA ASP A 16 -13.35 1.60 3.36
C ASP A 16 -14.40 0.76 2.61
N ASP A 17 -14.44 0.92 1.29
CA ASP A 17 -15.40 0.23 0.43
C ASP A 17 -15.03 -1.25 0.22
N VAL A 18 -13.75 -1.62 0.42
CA VAL A 18 -13.20 -2.92 0.01
C VAL A 18 -13.00 -3.86 1.19
N GLY A 19 -12.59 -3.34 2.36
CA GLY A 19 -12.45 -4.12 3.59
C GLY A 19 -11.26 -5.09 3.60
N ARG A 20 -10.37 -5.03 2.60
CA ARG A 20 -9.30 -6.01 2.38
C ARG A 20 -7.98 -5.35 2.01
N HIS A 21 -7.00 -5.51 2.90
CA HIS A 21 -5.64 -4.97 2.80
C HIS A 21 -4.65 -5.95 3.42
N ASP A 22 -3.36 -5.75 3.18
CA ASP A 22 -2.31 -6.64 3.67
C ASP A 22 -1.16 -5.89 4.38
N PHE A 23 -0.55 -6.56 5.36
CA PHE A 23 0.66 -6.16 6.07
C PHE A 23 1.72 -7.27 6.11
N LEU A 24 1.44 -8.45 5.52
CA LEU A 24 2.31 -9.61 5.62
C LEU A 24 3.40 -9.61 4.56
N LEU A 25 3.13 -9.01 3.41
CA LEU A 25 4.10 -8.90 2.33
C LEU A 25 4.80 -7.54 2.36
N THR A 26 6.13 -7.59 2.24
CA THR A 26 6.96 -6.41 2.08
C THR A 26 6.68 -5.73 0.72
N PRO A 27 6.98 -4.42 0.57
CA PRO A 27 6.91 -3.79 -0.74
C PRO A 27 7.74 -4.60 -1.75
N CYS A 28 7.23 -4.77 -2.97
CA CYS A 28 8.01 -5.46 -3.99
C CYS A 28 9.34 -4.73 -4.22
N SER A 29 10.39 -5.52 -4.40
CA SER A 29 11.76 -5.09 -4.64
C SER A 29 12.31 -5.85 -5.85
N ARG A 30 13.49 -5.45 -6.33
CA ARG A 30 14.19 -6.18 -7.39
C ARG A 30 14.39 -7.65 -6.99
N GLU A 31 14.79 -7.87 -5.75
CA GLU A 31 15.02 -9.20 -5.18
C GLU A 31 13.72 -10.02 -5.12
N THR A 32 12.58 -9.37 -4.82
CA THR A 32 11.25 -10.00 -4.92
C THR A 32 10.93 -10.46 -6.34
N PHE A 33 11.22 -9.64 -7.35
CA PHE A 33 11.01 -10.00 -8.77
C PHE A 33 11.91 -11.16 -9.22
N GLU A 34 13.15 -11.19 -8.76
CA GLU A 34 14.07 -12.31 -9.02
C GLU A 34 13.54 -13.62 -8.41
N ILE A 35 13.13 -13.59 -7.14
CA ILE A 35 12.73 -14.79 -6.39
C ILE A 35 11.36 -15.32 -6.83
N LEU A 36 10.34 -14.45 -6.90
CA LEU A 36 8.95 -14.87 -7.09
C LEU A 36 8.52 -14.88 -8.56
N TYR A 37 9.06 -13.96 -9.35
CA TYR A 37 8.65 -13.76 -10.75
C TYR A 37 9.67 -14.28 -11.75
N LYS A 38 10.84 -14.74 -11.27
CA LYS A 38 11.96 -15.21 -12.10
C LYS A 38 12.40 -14.15 -13.12
N ASN A 39 12.31 -12.88 -12.74
CA ASN A 39 12.71 -11.74 -13.55
C ASN A 39 13.96 -11.09 -12.96
N SER A 40 15.09 -11.25 -13.63
CA SER A 40 16.38 -10.65 -13.26
C SER A 40 16.70 -9.37 -14.03
N GLY A 41 15.80 -8.91 -14.89
CA GLY A 41 15.94 -7.64 -15.61
C GLY A 41 15.54 -6.44 -14.75
N PRO A 42 15.82 -5.22 -15.23
CA PRO A 42 15.27 -4.01 -14.63
C PRO A 42 13.75 -4.09 -14.57
N HIS A 43 13.18 -3.88 -13.39
CA HIS A 43 11.74 -3.88 -13.18
C HIS A 43 11.36 -2.84 -12.12
N PRO A 44 10.41 -1.92 -12.40
CA PRO A 44 9.94 -0.97 -11.39
C PRO A 44 9.47 -1.71 -10.15
N SER A 45 9.69 -1.14 -8.97
CA SER A 45 9.32 -1.77 -7.70
C SER A 45 8.83 -0.75 -6.69
N CYS A 46 7.90 -1.15 -5.81
CA CYS A 46 7.37 -0.29 -4.77
C CYS A 46 8.49 0.23 -3.87
N PHE A 47 9.42 -0.65 -3.48
CA PHE A 47 10.54 -0.26 -2.63
C PHE A 47 11.38 0.84 -3.28
N GLU A 48 11.73 0.69 -4.56
CA GLU A 48 12.48 1.70 -5.30
C GLU A 48 11.72 3.01 -5.48
N ASN A 49 10.44 2.93 -5.84
CA ASN A 49 9.57 4.10 -5.95
C ASN A 49 9.52 4.87 -4.62
N LEU A 50 9.43 4.18 -3.49
CA LEU A 50 9.36 4.80 -2.18
C LEU A 50 10.68 5.47 -1.80
N TRP A 51 11.81 4.76 -1.78
CA TRP A 51 13.05 5.36 -1.28
C TRP A 51 13.58 6.47 -2.18
N ARG A 52 13.36 6.41 -3.50
CA ARG A 52 13.78 7.48 -4.41
C ARG A 52 13.02 8.78 -4.17
N ASN A 53 11.70 8.69 -4.03
CA ASN A 53 10.85 9.88 -3.87
C ASN A 53 10.84 10.38 -2.42
N LEU A 54 11.01 9.51 -1.43
CA LEU A 54 11.10 9.92 -0.03
C LEU A 54 12.51 10.42 0.36
N GLY A 55 13.51 10.24 -0.51
CA GLY A 55 14.88 10.65 -0.26
C GLY A 55 15.05 12.16 -0.07
N GLU A 56 14.24 13.00 -0.72
CA GLU A 56 14.28 14.46 -0.54
C GLU A 56 13.86 14.89 0.87
N PHE A 57 13.11 14.04 1.58
CA PHE A 57 12.71 14.23 2.97
C PHE A 57 13.69 13.59 3.96
N GLY A 58 14.84 13.10 3.49
CA GLY A 58 15.86 12.46 4.32
C GLY A 58 15.53 11.01 4.72
N ILE A 59 14.59 10.35 4.04
CA ILE A 59 14.21 8.97 4.32
C ILE A 59 15.04 8.03 3.42
N ALA A 60 16.01 7.36 4.04
CA ALA A 60 16.88 6.39 3.37
C ALA A 60 16.17 5.05 3.10
N PRO A 61 16.69 4.21 2.18
CA PRO A 61 16.09 2.90 1.88
C PRO A 61 15.84 2.02 3.13
N ASP A 62 16.78 1.97 4.07
CA ASP A 62 16.66 1.18 5.31
C ASP A 62 15.59 1.70 6.29
N ALA A 63 15.10 2.93 6.08
CA ALA A 63 14.02 3.51 6.85
C ALA A 63 12.62 3.20 6.26
N ILE A 64 12.54 2.56 5.09
CA ILE A 64 11.28 2.13 4.48
C ILE A 64 10.80 0.84 5.17
N PRO A 65 9.69 0.88 5.94
CA PRO A 65 9.17 -0.29 6.63
C PRO A 65 8.38 -1.19 5.68
N THR A 66 7.78 -2.25 6.22
CA THR A 66 6.66 -2.94 5.55
C THR A 66 5.54 -1.95 5.24
N THR A 67 5.01 -2.03 4.04
CA THR A 67 3.93 -1.16 3.55
C THR A 67 2.57 -1.62 4.04
N PHE A 68 1.63 -0.68 4.15
CA PHE A 68 0.21 -1.01 4.19
C PHE A 68 -0.27 -1.25 2.75
N ASN A 69 -0.46 -2.51 2.38
CA ASN A 69 -0.79 -2.91 1.02
C ASN A 69 -2.30 -2.74 0.77
N ILE A 70 -2.69 -1.52 0.38
CA ILE A 70 -4.08 -1.16 0.12
C ILE A 70 -4.66 -2.04 -1.01
N PHE A 71 -5.84 -2.62 -0.81
CA PHE A 71 -6.58 -3.49 -1.74
C PHE A 71 -5.93 -4.84 -2.05
N MET A 72 -4.75 -5.13 -1.50
CA MET A 72 -4.10 -6.41 -1.69
C MET A 72 -4.84 -7.53 -0.94
N ASN A 73 -5.12 -8.63 -1.63
CA ASN A 73 -5.86 -9.77 -1.09
C ASN A 73 -4.93 -10.95 -0.79
N VAL A 74 -4.45 -11.03 0.46
CA VAL A 74 -3.56 -12.12 0.93
C VAL A 74 -4.29 -13.03 1.91
N GLU A 75 -4.50 -14.29 1.53
CA GLU A 75 -5.09 -15.30 2.41
C GLU A 75 -4.02 -16.17 3.08
N ILE A 76 -4.31 -16.56 4.32
CA ILE A 76 -3.48 -17.51 5.08
C ILE A 76 -4.27 -18.82 5.19
N ALA A 77 -3.77 -19.88 4.58
CA ALA A 77 -4.32 -21.21 4.76
C ALA A 77 -4.15 -21.67 6.22
N ARG A 78 -4.99 -22.60 6.68
CA ARG A 78 -4.85 -23.18 8.04
C ARG A 78 -3.45 -23.76 8.32
N ALA A 79 -2.76 -24.26 7.29
CA ALA A 79 -1.40 -24.77 7.38
C ALA A 79 -0.31 -23.68 7.40
N GLY A 80 -0.68 -22.40 7.33
CA GLY A 80 0.23 -21.25 7.34
C GLY A 80 0.71 -20.77 5.96
N ALA A 81 0.29 -21.42 4.88
CA ALA A 81 0.65 -20.99 3.53
C ALA A 81 -0.03 -19.67 3.17
N LEU A 82 0.75 -18.71 2.64
CA LEU A 82 0.24 -17.44 2.13
C LEU A 82 -0.10 -17.56 0.64
N THR A 83 -1.26 -17.06 0.25
CA THR A 83 -1.70 -17.00 -1.15
C THR A 83 -2.09 -15.58 -1.51
N ILE A 84 -1.51 -15.06 -2.59
CA ILE A 84 -1.92 -13.79 -3.19
C ILE A 84 -3.07 -14.09 -4.15
N LEU A 85 -4.23 -13.50 -3.88
CA LEU A 85 -5.44 -13.63 -4.67
C LEU A 85 -5.71 -12.32 -5.43
N PRO A 86 -6.57 -12.36 -6.47
CA PRO A 86 -7.04 -11.14 -7.12
C PRO A 86 -7.58 -10.12 -6.11
N PRO A 87 -7.27 -8.81 -6.28
CA PRO A 87 -7.90 -7.75 -5.50
C PRO A 87 -9.42 -7.82 -5.60
N LEU A 88 -10.10 -7.52 -4.49
CA LEU A 88 -11.56 -7.43 -4.44
C LEU A 88 -12.08 -6.08 -4.95
N SER A 89 -11.19 -5.09 -5.00
CA SER A 89 -11.49 -3.71 -5.39
C SER A 89 -11.99 -3.57 -6.83
N LYS A 90 -12.91 -2.65 -7.06
CA LYS A 90 -13.43 -2.22 -8.35
C LYS A 90 -13.09 -0.76 -8.61
N ALA A 91 -13.20 -0.34 -9.87
CA ALA A 91 -13.00 1.05 -10.24
C ALA A 91 -14.02 1.94 -9.51
N GLY A 92 -13.54 3.01 -8.86
CA GLY A 92 -14.34 3.94 -8.08
C GLY A 92 -14.43 3.63 -6.59
N GLU A 93 -14.03 2.43 -6.15
CA GLU A 93 -13.94 2.10 -4.72
C GLU A 93 -12.70 2.74 -4.09
N SER A 94 -12.81 3.11 -2.81
CA SER A 94 -11.84 3.93 -2.11
C SER A 94 -11.64 3.51 -0.66
N ILE A 95 -10.55 4.00 -0.08
CA ILE A 95 -10.31 4.00 1.37
C ILE A 95 -10.01 5.43 1.80
N THR A 96 -10.63 5.88 2.88
CA THR A 96 -10.41 7.20 3.46
C THR A 96 -9.66 7.07 4.77
N LEU A 97 -8.54 7.78 4.86
CA LEU A 97 -7.65 7.77 6.02
C LEU A 97 -7.60 9.18 6.63
N ARG A 98 -7.95 9.30 7.91
CA ARG A 98 -7.71 10.53 8.67
C ARG A 98 -6.30 10.50 9.25
N ALA A 99 -5.52 11.54 8.99
CA ALA A 99 -4.23 11.76 9.65
C ALA A 99 -4.45 12.17 11.12
N GLU A 100 -3.74 11.52 12.04
CA GLU A 100 -3.76 11.80 13.48
C GLU A 100 -2.58 12.68 13.93
N THR A 101 -1.64 12.95 13.01
CA THR A 101 -0.45 13.77 13.18
C THR A 101 0.04 14.22 11.79
N ASP A 102 1.02 15.13 11.74
CA ASP A 102 1.65 15.52 10.47
C ASP A 102 2.45 14.35 9.90
N LEU A 103 2.22 14.03 8.62
CA LEU A 103 2.80 12.85 7.98
C LEU A 103 3.38 13.17 6.61
N ILE A 104 4.48 12.50 6.30
CA ILE A 104 4.97 12.33 4.94
C ILE A 104 4.49 10.95 4.48
N VAL A 105 3.69 10.91 3.42
CA VAL A 105 3.08 9.67 2.92
C VAL A 105 3.68 9.30 1.57
N GLY A 106 4.35 8.16 1.52
CA GLY A 106 4.75 7.52 0.27
C GLY A 106 3.63 6.64 -0.26
N LEU A 107 3.11 6.96 -1.45
CA LEU A 107 2.06 6.19 -2.12
C LEU A 107 2.57 5.72 -3.50
N THR A 108 2.40 4.44 -3.82
CA THR A 108 2.90 3.88 -5.08
C THR A 108 1.92 2.87 -5.66
N ALA A 109 1.70 2.95 -6.97
CA ALA A 109 0.98 1.92 -7.73
C ALA A 109 1.90 0.71 -7.90
N CYS A 110 1.49 -0.43 -7.34
CA CYS A 110 2.31 -1.63 -7.33
C CYS A 110 2.52 -2.20 -8.74
N SER A 111 3.76 -2.55 -9.06
CA SER A 111 4.17 -3.16 -10.33
C SER A 111 4.22 -4.69 -10.28
N ALA A 112 3.77 -5.32 -9.19
CA ALA A 112 3.80 -6.77 -9.05
C ALA A 112 2.54 -7.41 -9.66
N GLU A 113 2.69 -8.28 -10.67
CA GLU A 113 1.58 -8.79 -11.48
C GLU A 113 0.56 -9.58 -10.65
N MET A 114 1.03 -10.51 -9.81
CA MET A 114 0.17 -11.35 -8.96
C MET A 114 -0.71 -10.49 -8.04
N SER A 115 -0.15 -9.43 -7.46
CA SER A 115 -0.86 -8.51 -6.57
C SER A 115 -1.90 -7.64 -7.29
N ASN A 116 -1.81 -7.53 -8.62
CA ASN A 116 -2.67 -6.69 -9.46
C ASN A 116 -3.55 -7.53 -10.41
N ASN A 117 -3.70 -8.84 -10.18
CA ASN A 117 -4.44 -9.73 -11.07
C ASN A 117 -3.98 -9.64 -12.54
N GLY A 118 -2.67 -9.46 -12.76
CA GLY A 118 -2.04 -9.42 -14.08
C GLY A 118 -2.22 -8.11 -14.87
N SER A 119 -2.86 -7.07 -14.32
CA SER A 119 -3.09 -5.81 -15.03
C SER A 119 -2.84 -4.59 -14.14
N PHE A 120 -1.93 -3.72 -14.57
CA PHE A 120 -1.59 -2.49 -13.85
C PHE A 120 -2.54 -1.35 -14.19
N LYS A 121 -2.97 -0.62 -13.15
CA LYS A 121 -3.90 0.50 -13.26
C LYS A 121 -3.38 1.68 -12.44
N PRO A 122 -3.68 2.93 -12.82
CA PRO A 122 -3.34 4.08 -12.00
C PRO A 122 -4.12 4.05 -10.68
N ILE A 123 -3.55 4.68 -9.67
CA ILE A 123 -4.23 5.00 -8.41
C ILE A 123 -4.45 6.51 -8.33
N GLY A 124 -5.61 6.92 -7.85
CA GLY A 124 -5.90 8.30 -7.51
C GLY A 124 -5.70 8.55 -6.02
N TYR A 125 -5.39 9.78 -5.65
CA TYR A 125 -5.44 10.24 -4.26
C TYR A 125 -5.98 11.67 -4.23
N GLU A 126 -6.60 12.01 -3.11
CA GLU A 126 -7.10 13.35 -2.81
C GLU A 126 -6.72 13.65 -1.35
N ILE A 127 -6.28 14.89 -1.09
CA ILE A 127 -6.07 15.41 0.26
C ILE A 127 -7.14 16.47 0.46
N SER A 128 -7.96 16.29 1.48
CA SER A 128 -9.03 17.21 1.84
C SER A 128 -8.97 17.54 3.32
N ASP A 129 -9.46 18.72 3.68
CA ASP A 129 -9.57 19.11 5.07
C ASP A 129 -10.71 18.33 5.75
N ALA A 130 -10.54 18.03 7.03
CA ALA A 130 -11.50 17.24 7.80
C ALA A 130 -12.94 17.79 7.74
N GLN A 131 -13.11 19.10 7.53
CA GLN A 131 -14.41 19.76 7.43
C GLN A 131 -15.15 19.52 6.10
N GLU A 132 -14.44 19.21 5.02
CA GLU A 132 -15.04 19.02 3.68
C GLU A 132 -15.52 17.57 3.46
N SER A 133 -14.87 16.59 4.11
CA SER A 133 -15.22 15.17 3.97
C SER A 133 -16.63 14.80 4.48
N SER A 134 -17.17 15.57 5.44
CA SER A 134 -18.54 15.38 5.96
C SER A 134 -19.64 15.77 4.96
N ALA A 135 -19.31 16.55 3.91
CA ALA A 135 -20.29 17.03 2.94
C ALA A 135 -20.47 16.11 1.72
N ARG A 136 -19.67 15.02 1.62
CA ARG A 136 -19.69 14.05 0.52
C ARG A 136 -20.35 12.72 0.85
N ALA A 137 -20.95 12.57 2.04
CA ALA A 137 -21.76 11.39 2.34
C ALA A 137 -23.08 11.44 1.52
N PRO A 138 -23.42 10.39 0.74
CA PRO A 138 -24.76 10.25 0.17
C PRO A 138 -25.82 9.99 1.23
#